data_AF-A0A3N6P8R1-F1
#
_entry.id   AF-A0A3N6P8R1-F1
#
_cell.length_a   1.000
_cell.length_b   1.000
_cell.length_c   1.000
_cell.angle_alpha   90.00
_cell.angle_beta   90.00
_cell.angle_gamma   90.00
#
_symmetry.space_group_name_H-M   'P 1'
#
loop_
_entity.id
_entity.type
_entity.pdbx_description
1 polymer ?
#
loop_
_entity_poly.entity_id
_entity_poly.type
_entity_poly.pdbx_seq_one_letter_code
_entity_poly.pdbx_strand_id
1 'polypeptide(L)'
;MELITNSNVHCEYQLSKFDSKMGIWPYYGVINWYKHQVDSHRLKIAIQQIVDSVPILGGRLVKKLFSPLKVVCNIKSGSIGVIKPEFSATNGTGL
;
A
#
# COMPACT_ATOMS: atom_id res chain seq x y z
N MET A 1 -27.32 -2.79 -11.26
CA MET A 1 -26.32 -2.22 -12.17
C MET A 1 -26.13 -0.78 -11.72
N GLU A 2 -25.13 -0.49 -10.89
CA GLU A 2 -24.91 0.85 -10.36
C GLU A 2 -24.05 1.65 -11.34
N LEU A 3 -24.63 2.74 -11.87
CA LEU A 3 -23.91 3.76 -12.61
C LEU A 3 -23.14 4.63 -11.60
N ILE A 4 -21.81 4.47 -11.60
CA ILE A 4 -20.91 5.26 -10.77
C ILE A 4 -20.62 6.58 -11.51
N THR A 5 -21.31 7.65 -11.12
CA THR A 5 -21.19 9.01 -11.70
C THR A 5 -20.46 9.98 -10.78
N ASN A 6 -19.31 9.57 -10.24
CA ASN A 6 -18.30 10.50 -9.75
C ASN A 6 -16.96 9.97 -10.21
N SER A 7 -16.26 10.74 -11.04
CA SER A 7 -14.86 10.48 -11.35
C SER A 7 -14.09 10.30 -10.05
N ASN A 8 -13.11 9.40 -10.02
CA ASN A 8 -11.73 9.75 -9.68
C ASN A 8 -10.87 8.47 -9.65
N VAL A 9 -10.09 8.32 -10.72
CA VAL A 9 -8.93 7.43 -10.95
C VAL A 9 -9.16 5.92 -10.81
N HIS A 10 -9.70 5.33 -11.88
CA HIS A 10 -9.39 3.94 -12.22
C HIS A 10 -8.10 3.95 -13.05
N CYS A 11 -6.93 3.91 -12.38
CA CYS A 11 -5.69 3.67 -13.11
C CYS A 11 -5.46 2.18 -13.33
N GLU A 12 -5.07 1.85 -14.56
CA GLU A 12 -4.56 0.56 -14.93
C GLU A 12 -3.12 0.73 -15.44
N TYR A 13 -2.18 0.04 -14.81
CA TYR A 13 -0.80 0.00 -15.24
C TYR A 13 -0.49 -1.39 -15.76
N GLN A 14 -0.21 -1.49 -17.06
CA GLN A 14 0.31 -2.72 -17.64
C GLN A 14 1.76 -2.89 -17.22
N LEU A 15 2.12 -4.11 -16.83
CA LEU A 15 3.50 -4.42 -16.51
C LEU A 15 4.35 -4.47 -17.79
N SER A 16 5.51 -3.83 -17.73
CA SER A 16 6.50 -3.93 -18.78
C SER A 16 7.20 -5.29 -18.76
N LYS A 17 8.00 -5.56 -19.80
CA LYS A 17 8.90 -6.73 -19.83
C LYS A 17 9.89 -6.71 -18.68
N PHE A 18 10.28 -5.53 -18.17
CA PHE A 18 11.18 -5.40 -17.03
C PHE A 18 10.49 -5.83 -15.73
N ASP A 19 9.28 -5.32 -15.48
CA ASP A 19 8.49 -5.68 -14.29
C ASP A 19 8.18 -7.18 -14.26
N SER A 20 7.92 -7.77 -15.43
CA SER A 20 7.67 -9.21 -15.56
C SER A 20 8.91 -10.06 -15.22
N LYS A 21 10.13 -9.54 -15.48
CA LYS A 21 11.38 -10.20 -15.07
C LYS A 21 11.63 -10.13 -13.57
N MET A 22 11.15 -9.07 -12.92
CA MET A 22 11.12 -8.99 -11.46
C MET A 22 10.10 -9.97 -10.84
N GLY A 23 9.27 -10.64 -11.64
CA GLY A 23 8.49 -11.83 -11.24
C GLY A 23 7.51 -11.62 -10.08
N ILE A 24 6.96 -12.73 -9.56
CA ILE A 24 6.27 -12.76 -8.26
C ILE A 24 7.37 -12.96 -7.20
N TRP A 25 8.17 -11.93 -6.98
CA TRP A 25 9.12 -11.95 -5.87
C TRP A 25 8.37 -11.77 -4.54
N PRO A 26 8.86 -12.38 -3.45
CA PRO A 26 8.31 -12.12 -2.12
C PRO A 26 8.36 -10.63 -1.81
N TYR A 27 7.46 -10.16 -0.94
CA TYR A 27 7.44 -8.76 -0.52
C TYR A 27 8.82 -8.33 -0.04
N TYR A 28 9.37 -7.26 -0.64
CA TYR A 28 10.58 -6.62 -0.16
C TYR A 28 10.25 -5.75 1.05
N GLY A 29 10.93 -6.00 2.18
CA GLY A 29 10.73 -5.28 3.43
C GLY A 29 12.03 -4.64 3.93
N VAL A 30 11.92 -3.45 4.51
CA VAL A 30 13.02 -2.72 5.17
C VAL A 30 12.61 -2.33 6.58
N ILE A 31 13.57 -2.32 7.51
CA ILE A 31 13.38 -1.87 8.88
C ILE A 31 14.21 -0.60 9.08
N ASN A 32 13.54 0.48 9.49
CA ASN A 32 14.19 1.76 9.81
C ASN A 32 13.99 2.06 11.29
N TRP A 33 15.08 2.46 11.96
CA TRP A 33 15.09 2.84 13.37
C TRP A 33 15.16 4.35 13.50
N TYR A 34 14.34 4.92 14.37
CA TYR A 34 14.30 6.37 14.63
C TYR A 34 14.59 6.63 16.10
N LYS A 35 15.43 7.63 16.38
CA LYS A 35 15.72 8.06 17.75
C LYS A 35 14.50 8.66 18.47
N HIS A 36 13.63 9.32 17.72
CA HIS A 36 12.45 10.01 18.25
C HIS A 36 11.18 9.25 17.87
N GLN A 37 10.17 9.35 18.74
CA GLN A 37 8.86 8.74 18.48
C GLN A 37 8.23 9.34 17.22
N VAL A 38 7.79 8.45 16.33
CA VAL A 38 7.07 8.83 15.12
C VAL A 38 5.58 8.97 15.44
N ASP A 39 5.00 10.12 15.11
CA ASP A 39 3.55 10.34 15.22
C ASP A 39 2.81 9.49 14.17
N SER A 40 2.15 8.44 14.64
CA SER A 40 1.42 7.50 13.78
C SER A 40 0.27 8.13 12.99
N HIS A 41 -0.37 9.18 13.52
CA HIS A 41 -1.47 9.88 12.84
C HIS A 41 -0.93 10.73 11.68
N ARG A 42 0.12 11.52 11.96
CA ARG A 42 0.80 12.30 10.92
C ARG A 42 1.42 11.41 9.85
N LEU A 43 2.00 10.27 10.24
CA LEU A 43 2.54 9.30 9.30
C LEU A 43 1.46 8.73 8.38
N LYS A 44 0.28 8.37 8.92
CA LYS A 44 -0.85 7.87 8.13
C LYS A 44 -1.30 8.90 7.08
N ILE A 45 -1.40 10.17 7.46
CA ILE A 45 -1.75 11.26 6.54
C ILE A 45 -0.70 11.42 5.44
N ALA A 46 0.59 11.42 5.80
CA ALA A 46 1.67 11.55 4.84
C ALA A 46 1.71 10.40 3.83
N ILE A 47 1.50 9.15 4.30
CA ILE A 47 1.38 7.98 3.42
C ILE A 47 0.20 8.15 2.45
N GLN A 48 -0.95 8.64 2.93
CA GLN A 48 -2.10 8.88 2.06
C GLN A 48 -1.79 9.92 0.96
N GLN A 49 -1.14 11.03 1.31
CA GLN A 49 -0.72 12.05 0.33
C GLN A 49 0.24 11.49 -0.73
N ILE A 50 1.12 10.57 -0.34
CA ILE A 50 2.02 9.87 -1.28
C ILE A 50 1.20 8.95 -2.20
N VAL A 51 0.22 8.21 -1.69
CA VAL A 51 -0.66 7.36 -2.51
C VAL A 51 -1.51 8.19 -3.45
N ASP A 52 -2.03 9.33 -3.00
CA ASP A 52 -2.86 10.21 -3.82
C ASP A 52 -2.05 10.81 -5.00
N SER A 53 -0.76 11.09 -4.79
CA SER A 53 0.16 11.56 -5.84
C SER A 53 0.75 10.43 -6.69
N VAL A 54 0.89 9.22 -6.13
CA VAL A 54 1.44 8.03 -6.81
C VAL A 54 0.48 6.84 -6.63
N PRO A 55 -0.64 6.82 -7.38
CA PRO A 55 -1.75 5.87 -7.14
C PRO A 55 -1.37 4.38 -7.28
N ILE A 56 -0.34 4.07 -8.06
CA ILE A 56 0.13 2.68 -8.24
C ILE A 56 0.57 2.03 -6.91
N LEU A 57 1.03 2.82 -5.93
CA LEU A 57 1.43 2.32 -4.60
C LEU A 57 0.26 1.82 -3.75
N GLY A 58 -0.95 2.33 -3.99
CA GLY A 58 -2.20 1.82 -3.40
C GLY A 58 -2.90 0.77 -4.25
N GLY A 59 -2.33 0.41 -5.40
CA GLY A 59 -2.93 -0.52 -6.36
C GLY A 59 -2.82 -1.98 -5.94
N ARG A 60 -3.54 -2.85 -6.66
CA ARG A 60 -3.46 -4.31 -6.52
C ARG A 60 -2.98 -4.94 -7.80
N LEU A 61 -2.10 -5.92 -7.67
CA LEU A 61 -1.69 -6.77 -8.77
C LEU A 61 -2.83 -7.74 -9.13
N VAL A 62 -3.26 -7.72 -10.40
CA VAL A 62 -4.40 -8.51 -10.89
C VAL A 62 -3.99 -9.28 -12.14
N LYS A 63 -4.29 -10.59 -12.15
CA LYS A 63 -4.15 -11.47 -13.32
C LYS A 63 -5.52 -12.01 -13.70
N LYS A 64 -6.05 -11.61 -14.87
CA LYS A 64 -7.26 -12.23 -15.44
C LYS A 64 -6.87 -13.39 -16.35
N LEU A 65 -7.78 -14.35 -16.53
CA LEU A 65 -7.59 -15.46 -17.47
C LEU A 65 -7.32 -14.89 -18.87
N PHE A 66 -6.26 -15.37 -19.54
CA PHE A 66 -5.79 -14.90 -20.86
C PHE A 66 -5.36 -13.43 -20.97
N SER A 67 -5.18 -12.71 -19.86
CA SER A 67 -4.71 -11.32 -19.88
C SER A 67 -3.30 -11.18 -19.28
N PRO A 68 -2.50 -10.20 -19.73
CA PRO A 68 -1.25 -9.87 -19.06
C PRO A 68 -1.51 -9.41 -17.62
N LEU A 69 -0.50 -9.61 -16.78
CA LEU A 69 -0.50 -9.14 -15.39
C LEU A 69 -0.51 -7.60 -15.38
N LYS A 70 -1.34 -7.00 -14.53
CA LYS A 70 -1.48 -5.54 -14.43
C LYS A 70 -1.70 -5.09 -12.99
N VAL A 71 -1.42 -3.83 -12.71
CA VAL A 71 -1.80 -3.18 -11.45
C VAL A 71 -3.08 -2.38 -11.68
N VAL A 72 -4.06 -2.58 -10.81
CA VAL A 72 -5.35 -1.87 -10.83
C VAL A 72 -5.46 -1.04 -9.56
N CYS A 73 -5.66 0.26 -9.73
CA CYS A 73 -5.96 1.17 -8.64
C CYS A 73 -7.47 1.22 -8.43
N ASN A 74 -7.93 0.85 -7.24
CA ASN A 74 -9.30 1.08 -6.84
C ASN A 74 -9.32 1.75 -5.48
N ILE A 75 -9.70 3.03 -5.44
CA ILE A 75 -9.78 3.84 -4.22
C ILE A 75 -10.70 3.17 -3.18
N LYS A 76 -11.67 2.35 -3.60
CA LYS A 76 -12.61 1.68 -2.69
C LYS A 76 -12.06 0.39 -2.05
N SER A 77 -10.97 -0.19 -2.54
CA SER A 77 -10.51 -1.53 -2.07
C SER A 77 -8.99 -1.75 -2.01
N GLY A 78 -8.17 -0.77 -2.40
CA GLY A 78 -6.72 -0.78 -2.23
C GLY A 78 -6.31 0.13 -1.07
N SER A 79 -5.80 -0.43 0.02
CA SER A 79 -5.28 0.34 1.15
C SER A 79 -3.89 -0.15 1.51
N ILE A 80 -2.96 0.78 1.77
CA ILE A 80 -1.70 0.46 2.44
C ILE A 80 -2.02 0.06 3.88
N GLY A 81 -1.54 -1.11 4.30
CA GLY A 81 -1.68 -1.58 5.68
C GLY A 81 -0.80 -0.74 6.61
N VAL A 82 -1.41 -0.03 7.56
CA VAL A 82 -0.70 0.64 8.65
C VAL A 82 -1.00 -0.13 9.93
N ILE A 83 -0.02 -0.91 10.39
CA ILE A 83 -0.10 -1.63 11.66
C ILE A 83 0.47 -0.72 12.73
N LYS A 84 -0.36 -0.31 13.70
CA LYS A 84 0.14 0.32 14.91
C LYS A 84 0.56 -0.80 15.86
N PRO A 85 1.84 -0.89 16.26
CA PRO A 85 2.20 -1.81 17.31
C PRO A 85 1.50 -1.37 18.60
N GLU A 86 0.66 -2.24 19.16
CA GLU A 86 0.19 -2.09 20.53
C GLU A 86 1.37 -2.35 21.46
N PHE A 87 2.12 -1.30 21.80
CA PHE A 87 3.04 -1.38 22.92
C PHE A 87 2.22 -1.33 24.20
N SER A 88 1.77 -2.50 24.68
CA SER A 88 1.51 -2.66 26.10
C SER A 88 2.85 -2.78 26.78
N ALA A 89 3.34 -1.67 27.34
CA ALA A 89 4.37 -1.76 28.36
C ALA A 89 3.76 -2.54 29.52
N THR A 90 3.95 -3.86 29.56
CA THR A 90 3.86 -4.57 30.82
C THR A 90 4.89 -3.89 31.71
N ASN A 91 4.39 -3.12 32.69
CA ASN A 91 5.19 -2.54 33.75
C ASN A 91 6.07 -3.66 34.31
N GLY A 92 7.33 -3.68 33.90
CA GLY A 92 8.35 -4.49 34.54
C GLY A 92 8.51 -3.90 35.93
N THR A 93 7.88 -4.51 36.92
CA THR A 93 8.30 -4.38 38.31
C THR A 93 9.65 -5.09 38.40
N GLY A 94 10.71 -4.34 38.10
CA GLY A 94 12.04 -4.67 38.59
C GLY A 94 12.06 -4.38 40.08
N LEU A 95 12.04 -5.45 40.87
CA LEU A 95 12.69 -5.63 42.18
C LEU A 95 12.68 -7.12 42.50
#